data_AF-A0A7Y9T4D7-F1
#
_entry.id   AF-A0A7Y9T4D7-F1
#
_cell.length_a   1.000
_cell.length_b   1.000
_cell.length_c   1.000
_cell.angle_alpha   90.00
_cell.angle_beta   90.00
_cell.angle_gamma   90.00
#
_symmetry.space_group_name_H-M   'P 1'
#
loop_
_entity.id
_entity.type
_entity.pdbx_description
1 polymer ?
#
loop_
_entity_poly.entity_id
_entity_poly.type
_entity_poly.pdbx_seq_one_letter_code
_entity_poly.pdbx_strand_id
1 'polypeptide(L)'
;MPNVHGIEFNSNQSELVKDLVRELVKDGSCAVYALSNMKPNGELRMATTPPTPNSRQVGGVFLRIRPGINEATIVRPMNAKAGDPLTKLAKLTQAETLEMIRIWRKETKCGPTLIKSAPASKLANPASSGRSNQAGV
;
A
#
# COMPACT_ATOMS: atom_id res chain seq x y z
N MET A 1 -18.86 -13.37 -6.67
CA MET A 1 -17.43 -13.01 -6.79
C MET A 1 -16.68 -13.59 -5.60
N PRO A 2 -15.66 -14.43 -5.79
CA PRO A 2 -14.88 -14.99 -4.70
C PRO A 2 -14.11 -13.93 -3.92
N ASN A 3 -14.05 -14.14 -2.59
CA ASN A 3 -13.38 -13.25 -1.67
C ASN A 3 -11.98 -13.80 -1.32
N VAL A 4 -10.98 -12.92 -1.31
CA VAL A 4 -9.62 -13.19 -0.84
C VAL A 4 -9.27 -12.14 0.21
N HIS A 5 -9.21 -12.57 1.48
CA HIS A 5 -8.89 -11.71 2.63
C HIS A 5 -9.73 -10.43 2.74
N GLY A 6 -11.01 -10.46 2.37
CA GLY A 6 -11.91 -9.30 2.41
C GLY A 6 -12.00 -8.52 1.10
N ILE A 7 -11.20 -8.85 0.08
CA ILE A 7 -11.28 -8.24 -1.25
C ILE A 7 -11.99 -9.18 -2.23
N GLU A 8 -12.94 -8.64 -2.99
CA GLU A 8 -13.60 -9.38 -4.06
C GLU A 8 -12.77 -9.37 -5.34
N PHE A 9 -12.49 -10.55 -5.86
CA PHE A 9 -11.87 -10.77 -7.16
C PHE A 9 -12.85 -11.50 -8.07
N ASN A 10 -12.65 -11.43 -9.38
CA ASN A 10 -13.31 -12.38 -10.28
C ASN A 10 -12.73 -13.80 -10.06
N SER A 11 -13.40 -14.85 -10.55
CA SER A 11 -13.01 -16.23 -10.25
C SER A 11 -11.58 -16.55 -10.64
N ASN A 12 -11.20 -16.24 -11.88
CA ASN A 12 -9.86 -16.52 -12.41
C ASN A 12 -8.77 -15.73 -11.66
N GLN A 13 -9.02 -14.46 -11.35
CA GLN A 13 -8.11 -13.64 -10.55
C GLN A 13 -7.97 -14.19 -9.13
N SER A 14 -9.06 -14.66 -8.53
CA SER A 14 -9.04 -15.14 -7.15
C SER A 14 -8.16 -16.36 -6.96
N GLU A 15 -8.13 -17.27 -7.94
CA GLU A 15 -7.26 -18.45 -7.92
C GLU A 15 -5.80 -18.04 -8.03
N LEU A 16 -5.46 -17.21 -9.02
CA LEU A 16 -4.10 -16.68 -9.19
C LEU A 16 -3.61 -15.95 -7.93
N VAL A 17 -4.45 -15.12 -7.32
CA VAL A 17 -4.10 -14.38 -6.10
C VAL A 17 -3.94 -15.32 -4.91
N LYS A 18 -4.80 -16.33 -4.74
CA LYS A 18 -4.67 -17.34 -3.67
C LYS A 18 -3.38 -18.14 -3.80
N ASP A 19 -3.05 -18.57 -5.02
CA ASP A 19 -1.83 -19.32 -5.28
C ASP A 19 -0.58 -18.48 -5.00
N LEU A 20 -0.59 -17.22 -5.43
CA LEU A 20 0.50 -16.28 -5.15
C LEU A 20 0.68 -16.04 -3.64
N VAL A 21 -0.41 -15.77 -2.92
CA VAL A 21 -0.38 -15.57 -1.46
C VAL A 21 0.14 -16.82 -0.76
N ARG A 22 -0.33 -18.00 -1.15
CA ARG A 22 0.12 -19.27 -0.56
C ARG A 22 1.62 -19.46 -0.71
N GLU A 23 2.19 -19.22 -1.88
CA GLU A 23 3.63 -19.35 -2.09
C GLU A 23 4.42 -18.30 -1.30
N LEU A 24 3.97 -17.05 -1.26
CA LEU A 24 4.66 -16.00 -0.52
C LEU A 24 4.61 -16.21 1.00
N VAL A 25 3.56 -16.84 1.53
CA VAL A 25 3.47 -17.22 2.94
C VAL A 25 4.47 -18.30 3.31
N LYS A 26 4.81 -19.22 2.39
CA LYS A 26 5.87 -20.23 2.61
C LYS A 26 7.24 -19.58 2.79
N ASP A 27 7.47 -18.41 2.21
CA ASP A 27 8.70 -17.64 2.42
C ASP A 27 8.81 -17.04 3.85
N GLY A 28 7.83 -17.30 4.73
CA GLY A 28 7.81 -16.94 6.15
C GLY A 28 7.66 -15.43 6.40
N SER A 29 7.49 -15.01 7.67
CA SER A 29 7.54 -13.61 8.15
C SER A 29 6.81 -12.58 7.26
N CYS A 30 5.52 -12.82 6.99
CA CYS A 30 4.66 -11.86 6.31
C CYS A 30 3.24 -11.87 6.87
N ALA A 31 2.57 -10.72 6.81
CA ALA A 31 1.17 -10.53 7.13
C ALA A 31 0.40 -10.18 5.87
N VAL A 32 -0.77 -10.81 5.68
CA VAL A 32 -1.71 -10.53 4.59
C VAL A 32 -2.90 -9.78 5.16
N TYR A 33 -3.28 -8.65 4.56
CA TYR A 33 -4.43 -7.87 4.99
C TYR A 33 -5.01 -7.07 3.83
N ALA A 34 -6.28 -6.71 3.96
CA ALA A 34 -6.99 -5.87 2.99
C ALA A 34 -7.10 -4.44 3.50
N LEU A 35 -6.94 -3.47 2.59
CA LEU A 35 -7.47 -2.13 2.78
C LEU A 35 -8.84 -2.07 2.11
N SER A 36 -9.88 -2.13 2.94
CA SER A 36 -11.25 -1.92 2.55
C SER A 36 -11.55 -0.42 2.49
N ASN A 37 -11.21 0.23 1.38
CA ASN A 37 -12.02 1.36 0.94
C ASN A 37 -13.11 0.81 0.03
N MET A 38 -14.34 1.32 0.20
CA MET A 38 -15.55 0.87 -0.50
C MET A 38 -15.27 0.49 -1.96
N LYS A 39 -15.92 -0.59 -2.43
CA LYS A 39 -15.86 -1.04 -3.83
C LYS A 39 -15.94 0.17 -4.78
N PRO A 40 -15.14 0.21 -5.86
CA PRO A 40 -14.31 -0.86 -6.43
C PRO A 40 -12.82 -0.85 -6.00
N ASN A 41 -12.43 -0.02 -5.02
CA ASN A 41 -11.02 0.33 -4.77
C ASN A 41 -10.31 -0.51 -3.71
N GLY A 42 -10.75 -1.76 -3.53
CA GLY A 42 -10.12 -2.68 -2.57
C GLY A 42 -8.64 -2.92 -2.92
N GLU A 43 -7.78 -3.03 -1.90
CA GLU A 43 -6.36 -3.34 -2.12
C GLU A 43 -5.91 -4.44 -1.15
N LEU A 44 -5.51 -5.59 -1.70
CA LEU A 44 -4.85 -6.65 -0.95
C LEU A 44 -3.38 -6.28 -0.75
N ARG A 45 -2.86 -6.38 0.46
CA ARG A 45 -1.47 -6.08 0.79
C ARG A 45 -0.80 -7.26 1.49
N MET A 46 0.49 -7.44 1.19
CA MET A 46 1.38 -8.23 2.05
C MET A 46 2.54 -7.37 2.54
N ALA A 47 2.83 -7.49 3.82
CA ALA A 47 3.90 -6.77 4.49
C ALA A 47 4.73 -7.71 5.36
N THR A 48 6.00 -7.37 5.60
CA THR A 48 6.87 -8.16 6.50
C THR A 48 6.41 -8.05 7.95
N THR A 49 5.87 -6.90 8.34
CA THR A 49 5.30 -6.63 9.67
C THR A 49 3.81 -6.35 9.57
N PRO A 50 2.96 -6.94 10.44
CA PRO A 50 1.54 -6.66 10.44
C PRO A 50 1.25 -5.19 10.80
N PRO A 51 0.17 -4.59 10.28
CA PRO A 51 -0.26 -3.26 10.69
C PRO A 51 -0.72 -3.30 12.15
N THR A 52 -0.07 -2.54 13.03
CA THR A 52 -0.57 -2.31 14.40
C THR A 52 -1.64 -1.21 14.41
N PRO A 53 -2.75 -1.36 15.16
CA PRO A 53 -3.88 -0.41 15.16
C PRO A 53 -3.49 1.05 15.45
N ASN A 54 -2.46 1.26 16.28
CA ASN A 54 -2.03 2.59 16.72
C ASN A 54 -0.86 3.17 15.91
N SER A 55 -0.31 2.42 14.95
CA SER A 55 0.81 2.90 14.13
C SER A 55 0.39 3.05 12.68
N ARG A 56 0.44 4.28 12.16
CA ARG A 56 0.42 4.54 10.72
C ARG A 56 1.66 3.99 10.00
N GLN A 57 2.65 3.46 10.73
CA GLN A 57 3.81 2.81 10.14
C GLN A 57 3.45 1.39 9.72
N VAL A 58 2.89 1.28 8.52
CA VAL A 58 2.87 0.02 7.81
C VAL A 58 4.21 -0.12 7.10
N GLY A 59 5.21 -0.59 7.84
CA GLY A 59 6.55 -0.86 7.31
C GLY A 59 6.58 -2.11 6.42
N GLY A 60 7.43 -2.11 5.41
CA GLY A 60 7.76 -3.33 4.66
C GLY A 60 6.62 -3.96 3.86
N VAL A 61 5.65 -3.16 3.37
CA VAL A 61 4.69 -3.62 2.36
C VAL A 61 5.44 -3.94 1.07
N PHE A 62 5.46 -5.20 0.68
CA PHE A 62 6.18 -5.69 -0.49
C PHE A 62 5.26 -6.19 -1.59
N LEU A 63 3.95 -6.34 -1.32
CA LEU A 63 2.95 -6.67 -2.32
C LEU A 63 1.71 -5.80 -2.15
N ARG A 64 1.19 -5.32 -3.29
CA ARG A 64 -0.08 -4.60 -3.38
C ARG A 64 -0.81 -5.10 -4.63
N ILE A 65 -2.02 -5.63 -4.46
CA ILE A 65 -2.85 -6.12 -5.56
C ILE A 65 -4.21 -5.44 -5.50
N ARG A 66 -4.63 -4.88 -6.64
CA ARG A 66 -5.95 -4.32 -6.84
C ARG A 66 -6.78 -5.25 -7.72
N PRO A 67 -8.03 -5.58 -7.35
CA PRO A 67 -8.93 -6.24 -8.26
C PRO A 67 -9.23 -5.30 -9.44
N GLY A 68 -9.53 -5.88 -10.59
CA GLY A 68 -9.93 -5.12 -11.76
C GLY A 68 -11.08 -5.81 -12.48
N ILE A 69 -11.83 -5.03 -13.27
CA ILE A 69 -13.00 -5.52 -14.03
C ILE A 69 -12.60 -6.72 -14.90
N ASN A 70 -11.45 -6.61 -15.57
CA ASN A 70 -10.91 -7.65 -16.45
C ASN A 70 -9.78 -8.44 -15.76
N GLU A 71 -8.78 -7.74 -15.23
CA GLU A 71 -7.56 -8.34 -14.68
C GLU A 71 -7.15 -7.67 -13.36
N ALA A 72 -6.63 -8.46 -12.42
CA ALA A 72 -6.02 -7.93 -11.21
C ALA A 72 -4.70 -7.22 -11.55
N THR A 73 -4.43 -6.11 -10.89
CA THR A 73 -3.21 -5.31 -11.12
C THR A 73 -2.33 -5.35 -9.88
N ILE A 74 -1.09 -5.79 -10.07
CA ILE A 74 -0.02 -5.67 -9.10
C ILE A 74 0.51 -4.23 -9.18
N VAL A 75 0.59 -3.57 -8.03
CA VAL A 75 1.13 -2.23 -7.89
C VAL A 75 2.51 -2.33 -7.27
N ARG A 76 3.53 -1.77 -7.94
CA ARG A 76 4.89 -1.72 -7.40
C ARG A 76 4.89 -1.00 -6.05
N PRO A 77 5.50 -1.57 -5.00
CA PRO A 77 5.71 -0.86 -3.75
C PRO A 77 6.53 0.42 -3.95
N MET A 78 6.26 1.46 -3.17
CA MET A 78 6.90 2.78 -3.34
C MET A 78 8.44 2.73 -3.25
N ASN A 79 8.97 1.84 -2.40
CA ASN A 79 10.40 1.71 -2.16
C ASN A 79 11.08 0.68 -3.07
N ALA A 80 10.32 0.05 -3.99
CA ALA A 80 10.84 -0.93 -4.92
C ALA A 80 11.31 -0.26 -6.23
N LYS A 81 12.44 -0.72 -6.77
CA LYS A 81 13.04 -0.19 -8.00
C LYS A 81 12.78 -1.08 -9.21
N ALA A 82 12.67 -2.39 -8.99
CA ALA A 82 12.42 -3.36 -10.04
C ALA A 82 10.96 -3.33 -10.52
N GLY A 83 10.74 -3.61 -11.81
CA GLY A 83 9.41 -3.81 -12.40
C GLY A 83 8.63 -2.53 -12.72
N ASP A 84 7.56 -2.70 -13.48
CA ASP A 84 6.66 -1.62 -13.88
C ASP A 84 5.84 -1.10 -12.69
N PRO A 85 5.44 0.20 -12.68
CA PRO A 85 4.61 0.76 -11.62
C PRO A 85 3.27 0.01 -11.44
N LEU A 86 2.71 -0.47 -12.53
CA LEU A 86 1.45 -1.20 -12.60
C LEU A 86 1.59 -2.36 -13.57
N THR A 87 1.47 -3.58 -13.07
CA THR A 87 1.59 -4.79 -13.88
C THR A 87 0.30 -5.61 -13.76
N LYS A 88 -0.25 -6.02 -14.90
CA LYS A 88 -1.41 -6.91 -14.94
C LYS A 88 -0.96 -8.31 -14.53
N LEU A 89 -1.63 -8.91 -13.54
CA LEU A 89 -1.28 -10.22 -12.99
C LEU A 89 -1.30 -11.32 -14.06
N ALA A 90 -2.20 -11.22 -15.05
CA ALA A 90 -2.32 -12.17 -16.14
C ALA A 90 -1.20 -12.08 -17.21
N LYS A 91 -0.40 -11.00 -17.22
CA LYS A 91 0.66 -10.81 -18.22
C LYS A 91 1.98 -11.48 -17.85
N LEU A 92 2.17 -11.85 -16.59
CA LEU A 92 3.37 -12.51 -16.10
C LEU A 92 3.01 -13.95 -15.72
N THR A 93 3.97 -14.85 -15.84
CA THR A 93 3.85 -16.16 -15.22
C THR A 93 3.89 -16.01 -13.69
N GLN A 94 3.36 -17.01 -12.99
CA GLN A 94 3.38 -17.03 -11.52
C GLN A 94 4.82 -17.00 -10.98
N ALA A 95 5.75 -17.72 -11.62
CA ALA A 95 7.14 -17.79 -11.22
C ALA A 95 7.84 -16.42 -11.31
N GLU A 96 7.70 -15.73 -12.45
CA GLU A 96 8.23 -14.37 -12.64
C GLU A 96 7.64 -13.39 -11.63
N THR A 97 6.33 -13.50 -11.37
CA THR A 97 5.64 -12.67 -10.39
C THR A 97 6.21 -12.89 -8.98
N LEU A 98 6.41 -14.15 -8.58
CA LEU A 98 6.99 -14.49 -7.27
C LEU A 98 8.43 -13.98 -7.13
N GLU A 99 9.26 -14.14 -8.15
CA GLU A 99 10.64 -13.66 -8.13
C GLU A 99 10.70 -12.13 -7.98
N MET A 100 9.90 -11.41 -8.76
CA MET A 100 9.78 -9.96 -8.66
C MET A 100 9.35 -9.51 -7.26
N ILE A 101 8.35 -10.16 -6.67
CA ILE A 101 7.87 -9.82 -5.33
C ILE A 101 8.93 -10.15 -4.26
N ARG A 102 9.71 -11.22 -4.43
CA ARG A 102 10.83 -11.55 -3.54
C ARG A 102 11.94 -10.51 -3.60
N ILE A 103 12.21 -9.93 -4.78
CA ILE A 103 13.13 -8.79 -4.93
C ILE A 103 12.56 -7.58 -4.18
N TRP A 104 11.30 -7.22 -4.42
CA TRP A 104 10.63 -6.12 -3.71
C TRP A 104 10.65 -6.30 -2.21
N ARG A 105 10.50 -7.53 -1.71
CA ARG A 105 10.59 -7.84 -0.28
C ARG A 105 11.96 -7.52 0.31
N LYS A 106 13.04 -7.69 -0.44
CA LYS A 106 14.39 -7.26 -0.02
C LYS A 106 14.53 -5.75 -0.05
N GLU A 107 14.04 -5.10 -1.11
CA GLU A 107 14.11 -3.64 -1.29
C GLU A 107 13.29 -2.88 -0.23
N THR A 108 12.12 -3.40 0.12
CA THR A 108 11.20 -2.80 1.09
C THR A 108 11.50 -3.16 2.55
N LYS A 109 12.41 -4.11 2.81
CA LYS A 109 12.91 -4.43 4.16
C LYS A 109 13.81 -3.35 4.76
N CYS A 110 14.36 -2.44 3.95
CA CYS A 110 15.16 -1.31 4.40
C CYS A 110 14.31 -0.24 5.12
N GLY A 111 13.87 -0.56 6.33
CA GLY A 111 13.38 0.36 7.36
C GLY A 111 12.03 1.05 7.08
N PRO A 112 11.35 1.52 8.13
CA PRO A 112 10.23 2.44 7.97
C PRO A 112 10.78 3.71 7.32
N THR A 113 10.30 4.06 6.14
CA THR A 113 10.36 5.46 5.73
C THR A 113 9.56 6.21 6.78
N LEU A 114 10.24 6.89 7.71
CA LEU A 114 9.60 7.95 8.49
C LEU A 114 9.01 8.86 7.44
N ILE A 115 7.69 8.79 7.24
CA ILE A 115 6.97 9.87 6.59
C ILE A 115 7.21 11.01 7.57
N LYS A 116 8.24 11.82 7.29
CA LYS A 116 8.52 13.05 8.00
C LYS A 116 7.26 13.85 7.76
N SER A 117 6.33 13.77 8.72
CA SER A 117 5.21 14.67 8.81
C SER A 117 5.84 16.04 8.66
N ALA A 118 5.57 16.68 7.52
CA ALA A 118 5.99 18.05 7.30
C ALA A 118 5.57 18.82 8.56
N PRO A 119 6.46 19.63 9.16
CA PRO A 119 6.01 20.50 10.22
C PRO A 119 4.88 21.34 9.63
N ALA A 120 3.72 21.33 10.29
CA ALA A 120 2.66 22.27 10.01
C ALA A 120 3.19 23.66 10.39
N SER A 121 3.96 24.26 9.48
CA SER A 121 4.37 25.66 9.56
C SER A 121 3.13 26.48 9.26
N LYS A 122 2.44 26.78 10.36
CA LYS A 122 1.44 27.81 10.55
C LYS A 122 1.64 28.94 9.54
N LEU A 123 0.63 29.11 8.69
CA LEU A 123 0.45 30.18 7.72
C LEU A 123 0.90 31.51 8.34
N ALA A 124 2.04 32.04 7.88
CA ALA A 124 2.42 33.41 8.15
C ALA A 124 1.55 34.31 7.26
N ASN A 125 0.50 34.90 7.83
CA ASN A 125 -0.15 36.05 7.23
C ASN A 125 0.68 37.30 7.55
N PRO A 126 1.18 38.05 6.57
CA PRO A 126 1.58 39.44 6.77
C PRO A 126 0.37 40.30 6.41
N ALA A 127 -0.38 40.77 7.41
CA ALA A 127 -1.38 41.80 7.16
C ALA A 127 -1.49 42.76 8.36
N SER A 128 -0.86 43.91 8.14
CA SER A 128 -1.24 45.24 8.58
C SER A 128 -1.19 45.58 10.07
N SER A 129 -0.22 46.43 10.38
CA SER A 129 -0.26 47.44 11.43
C SER A 129 -1.61 48.18 11.45
N GLY A 130 -2.14 48.43 12.66
CA GLY A 130 -3.32 49.25 12.89
C GLY A 130 -3.82 49.15 14.32
N ARG A 131 -3.10 49.76 15.27
CA ARG A 131 -3.52 49.91 16.67
C ARG A 131 -3.78 51.38 16.94
N SER A 132 -5.05 51.78 17.06
CA SER A 132 -5.49 52.87 17.95
C SER A 132 -7.01 53.06 17.97
N ASN A 133 -7.50 53.40 19.16
CA ASN A 133 -8.86 53.80 19.62
C ASN A 133 -9.57 52.69 20.41
N GLN A 134 -10.04 52.89 21.64
CA GLN A 134 -10.19 54.09 22.46
C GLN A 134 -10.34 53.61 23.91
N ALA A 135 -9.60 54.21 24.86
CA ALA A 135 -9.84 54.03 26.29
C ALA A 135 -10.79 55.12 26.75
N GLY A 136 -11.90 54.72 27.39
CA GLY A 136 -12.80 55.64 28.07
C GLY A 136 -12.25 56.03 29.44
N VAL A 137 -12.31 57.33 29.72
CA VAL A 137 -12.71 57.97 30.99
C VAL A 137 -13.09 59.41 30.69
#